data_AF-A0A1J5SCV5-F1
#
_entry.id   AF-A0A1J5SCV5-F1
#
_cell.length_a   1.000
_cell.length_b   1.000
_cell.length_c   1.000
_cell.angle_alpha   90.00
_cell.angle_beta   90.00
_cell.angle_gamma   90.00
#
_symmetry.space_group_name_H-M   'P 1'
#
loop_
_entity.id
_entity.type
_entity.pdbx_description
1 polymer ?
#
loop_
_entity_poly.entity_id
_entity_poly.type
_entity_poly.pdbx_seq_one_letter_code
_entity_poly.pdbx_strand_id
1 'polypeptide(L)'
;MTTDTANLLDFLNLMLECERAGAKALRLFELEEAPPALARALPALARDEARYCVLLSREITRLGGTPSSATGDFFAAITALPDWPARLDLLVRGQAWVARRLAERLEHIADPDLKASLREMHATHLVNVTEAQRLALEIA
;
A
#
# COMPACT_ATOMS: atom_id res chain seq x y z
N MET A 1 -26.04 2.97 10.39
CA MET A 1 -24.56 3.06 10.40
C MET A 1 -24.19 4.24 11.29
N THR A 2 -23.33 4.05 12.31
CA THR A 2 -22.87 5.16 13.15
C THR A 2 -21.82 5.99 12.41
N THR A 3 -21.61 7.24 12.82
CA THR A 3 -20.60 8.13 12.24
C THR A 3 -19.19 7.51 12.31
N ASP A 4 -18.88 6.75 13.35
CA ASP A 4 -17.58 6.07 13.50
C ASP A 4 -17.38 4.94 12.49
N THR A 5 -18.44 4.17 12.22
CA THR A 5 -18.41 3.11 11.18
C THR A 5 -18.24 3.72 9.79
N ALA A 6 -18.93 4.81 9.48
CA ALA A 6 -18.77 5.50 8.19
C ALA A 6 -17.32 5.99 8.00
N ASN A 7 -16.78 6.70 8.99
CA ASN A 7 -15.38 7.16 8.96
C ASN A 7 -14.37 6.00 8.84
N LEU A 8 -14.67 4.83 9.44
CA LEU A 8 -13.82 3.66 9.31
C LEU A 8 -13.87 3.09 7.89
N LEU A 9 -15.05 2.97 7.30
CA LEU A 9 -15.21 2.48 5.93
C LEU A 9 -14.52 3.40 4.92
N ASP A 10 -14.63 4.72 5.10
CA ASP A 10 -13.93 5.69 4.25
C ASP A 10 -12.41 5.53 4.34
N PHE A 11 -11.89 5.35 5.55
CA PHE A 11 -10.46 5.08 5.76
C PHE A 11 -10.02 3.77 5.09
N LEU A 12 -10.77 2.68 5.28
CA LEU A 12 -10.43 1.38 4.70
C LEU A 12 -10.47 1.42 3.17
N ASN A 13 -11.44 2.14 2.60
CA ASN A 13 -11.52 2.36 1.15
C ASN A 13 -10.33 3.18 0.64
N LEU A 14 -9.93 4.24 1.34
CA LEU A 14 -8.74 5.00 1.00
C LEU A 14 -7.49 4.11 0.99
N MET A 15 -7.30 3.26 2.02
CA MET A 15 -6.19 2.31 2.03
C MET A 15 -6.28 1.33 0.88
N LEU A 16 -7.47 0.80 0.57
CA LEU A 16 -7.68 -0.14 -0.54
C LEU A 16 -7.29 0.48 -1.89
N GLU A 17 -7.62 1.76 -2.10
CA GLU A 17 -7.24 2.49 -3.30
C GLU A 17 -5.72 2.69 -3.41
N CYS A 18 -5.04 2.92 -2.28
CA CYS A 18 -3.58 3.00 -2.20
C CYS A 18 -2.91 1.66 -2.54
N GLU A 19 -3.32 0.57 -1.88
CA GLU A 19 -2.77 -0.77 -2.16
C GLU A 19 -2.98 -1.18 -3.61
N ARG A 20 -4.15 -0.84 -4.18
CA ARG A 20 -4.44 -1.12 -5.59
C ARG A 20 -3.53 -0.33 -6.52
N ALA A 21 -3.25 0.92 -6.19
CA ALA A 21 -2.31 1.75 -6.94
C ALA A 21 -0.87 1.20 -6.86
N GLY A 22 -0.43 0.81 -5.66
CA GLY A 22 0.87 0.17 -5.43
C GLY A 22 1.02 -1.14 -6.20
N ALA A 23 0.04 -2.05 -6.06
CA ALA A 23 0.03 -3.33 -6.76
C ALA A 23 0.11 -3.16 -8.28
N LYS A 24 -0.68 -2.23 -8.85
CA LYS A 24 -0.64 -1.95 -10.30
C LYS A 24 0.70 -1.38 -10.74
N ALA A 25 1.26 -0.43 -9.99
CA ALA A 25 2.55 0.18 -10.32
C ALA A 25 3.67 -0.85 -10.32
N LEU A 26 3.76 -1.67 -9.26
CA LEU A 26 4.81 -2.67 -9.11
C LEU A 26 4.69 -3.77 -10.19
N ARG A 27 3.47 -4.17 -10.56
CA ARG A 27 3.26 -5.10 -11.69
C ARG A 27 3.63 -4.51 -13.04
N LEU A 28 3.42 -3.21 -13.25
CA LEU A 28 3.91 -2.54 -14.46
C LEU A 28 5.44 -2.58 -14.48
N PHE A 29 6.10 -2.29 -13.36
CA PHE A 29 7.56 -2.30 -13.26
C PHE A 29 8.18 -3.68 -13.51
N GLU A 30 7.47 -4.77 -13.19
CA GLU A 30 7.92 -6.13 -13.53
C GLU A 30 8.01 -6.39 -15.04
N LEU A 31 7.28 -5.61 -15.85
CA LEU A 31 7.28 -5.72 -17.31
C LEU A 31 8.33 -4.80 -17.97
N GLU A 32 8.99 -3.95 -17.18
CA GLU A 32 10.01 -3.02 -17.63
C GLU A 32 11.43 -3.55 -17.34
N GLU A 33 12.44 -3.00 -18.02
CA GLU A 33 13.85 -3.33 -17.76
C GLU A 33 14.34 -2.61 -16.48
N ALA A 34 13.88 -3.10 -15.33
CA ALA A 34 14.30 -2.60 -14.02
C ALA A 34 15.74 -3.01 -13.68
N PRO A 35 16.47 -2.23 -12.86
CA PRO A 35 17.77 -2.61 -12.34
C PRO A 35 17.71 -4.00 -11.67
N PRO A 36 18.74 -4.86 -11.81
CA PRO A 36 18.67 -6.25 -11.35
C PRO A 36 18.27 -6.42 -9.88
N ALA A 37 18.69 -5.51 -9.01
CA ALA A 37 18.31 -5.52 -7.60
C ALA A 37 16.81 -5.29 -7.40
N LEU A 38 16.27 -4.28 -8.08
CA LEU A 38 14.84 -3.97 -8.05
C LEU A 38 14.02 -5.10 -8.68
N ALA A 39 14.44 -5.60 -9.84
CA ALA A 39 13.76 -6.70 -10.54
C ALA A 39 13.58 -7.93 -9.65
N ARG A 40 14.55 -8.25 -8.78
CA ARG A 40 14.43 -9.35 -7.81
C ARG A 40 13.43 -9.09 -6.68
N ALA A 41 13.26 -7.82 -6.29
CA ALA A 41 12.40 -7.43 -5.16
C ALA A 41 10.94 -7.20 -5.57
N LEU A 42 10.67 -6.76 -6.81
CA LEU A 42 9.33 -6.41 -7.30
C LEU A 42 8.27 -7.49 -7.04
N PRO A 43 8.50 -8.80 -7.27
CA PRO A 43 7.47 -9.82 -7.04
C PRO A 43 7.02 -9.95 -5.59
N ALA A 44 7.91 -9.70 -4.63
CA ALA A 44 7.58 -9.72 -3.22
C ALA A 44 6.75 -8.49 -2.84
N LEU A 45 7.22 -7.30 -3.19
CA LEU A 45 6.50 -6.04 -2.95
C LEU A 45 5.09 -6.07 -3.58
N ALA A 46 4.98 -6.48 -4.84
CA ALA A 46 3.69 -6.55 -5.54
C ALA A 46 2.72 -7.57 -4.91
N ARG A 47 3.24 -8.64 -4.29
CA ARG A 47 2.42 -9.63 -3.58
C ARG A 47 1.87 -9.06 -2.29
N ASP A 48 2.65 -8.27 -1.55
CA ASP A 48 2.18 -7.63 -0.33
C ASP A 48 1.03 -6.66 -0.61
N GLU A 49 1.18 -5.76 -1.58
CA GLU A 49 0.11 -4.82 -1.96
C GLU A 49 -1.17 -5.55 -2.40
N ALA A 50 -1.02 -6.61 -3.21
CA ALA A 50 -2.16 -7.41 -3.67
C ALA A 50 -2.85 -8.16 -2.52
N ARG A 51 -2.07 -8.66 -1.55
CA ARG A 51 -2.57 -9.30 -0.33
C ARG A 51 -3.42 -8.33 0.48
N TYR A 52 -2.98 -7.08 0.61
CA TYR A 52 -3.74 -6.06 1.34
C TYR A 52 -4.97 -5.55 0.60
N CYS A 53 -4.96 -5.52 -0.73
CA CYS A 53 -6.17 -5.30 -1.51
C CYS A 53 -7.27 -6.32 -1.15
N VAL A 54 -6.89 -7.61 -1.07
CA VAL A 54 -7.84 -8.70 -0.72
C VAL A 54 -8.32 -8.56 0.71
N LEU A 55 -7.40 -8.33 1.66
CA LEU A 55 -7.71 -8.14 3.07
C LEU A 55 -8.69 -6.98 3.27
N LEU A 56 -8.38 -5.80 2.76
CA LEU A 56 -9.20 -4.61 2.94
C LEU A 56 -10.59 -4.77 2.29
N SER A 57 -10.66 -5.34 1.09
CA SER A 57 -11.94 -5.61 0.42
C SER A 57 -12.85 -6.53 1.25
N ARG A 58 -12.26 -7.57 1.86
CA ARG A 58 -12.98 -8.48 2.77
C ARG A 58 -13.48 -7.74 4.01
N GLU A 59 -12.62 -6.97 4.66
CA GLU A 59 -12.98 -6.24 5.90
C GLU A 59 -14.05 -5.17 5.65
N ILE A 60 -13.96 -4.43 4.55
CA ILE A 60 -14.99 -3.45 4.15
C ILE A 60 -16.34 -4.14 3.98
N THR A 61 -16.37 -5.28 3.28
CA THR A 61 -17.60 -6.06 3.07
C THR A 61 -18.16 -6.60 4.39
N ARG A 62 -17.29 -7.14 5.26
CA ARG A 62 -17.66 -7.66 6.59
C ARG A 62 -18.31 -6.59 7.47
N LEU A 63 -17.85 -5.35 7.36
CA LEU A 63 -18.38 -4.18 8.08
C LEU A 63 -19.64 -3.58 7.42
N GLY A 64 -20.14 -4.17 6.33
CA GLY A 64 -21.34 -3.73 5.61
C GLY A 64 -21.10 -2.58 4.62
N GLY A 65 -19.84 -2.25 4.31
CA GLY A 65 -19.47 -1.30 3.27
C GLY A 65 -19.34 -1.95 1.89
N THR A 66 -19.16 -1.11 0.87
CA THR A 66 -18.83 -1.55 -0.50
C THR A 66 -17.36 -1.24 -0.79
N PRO A 67 -16.52 -2.23 -1.15
CA PRO A 67 -15.13 -1.99 -1.53
C PRO A 67 -15.05 -1.09 -2.77
N SER A 68 -14.29 0.00 -2.66
CA SER A 68 -14.02 0.90 -3.76
C SER A 68 -13.29 0.18 -4.91
N SER A 69 -13.70 0.48 -6.14
CA SER A 69 -13.05 0.04 -7.37
C SER A 69 -12.02 1.05 -7.92
N ALA A 70 -11.93 2.23 -7.29
CA ALA A 70 -11.01 3.28 -7.73
C ALA A 70 -9.55 2.88 -7.54
N THR A 71 -8.65 3.52 -8.27
CA THR A 71 -7.20 3.40 -8.08
C THR A 71 -6.72 4.77 -7.64
N GLY A 72 -5.99 4.84 -6.52
CA GLY A 72 -5.50 6.11 -6.02
C GLY A 72 -4.52 6.79 -6.97
N ASP A 73 -4.35 8.11 -6.81
CA ASP A 73 -3.51 8.96 -7.67
C ASP A 73 -2.04 8.54 -7.74
N PHE A 74 -1.58 7.77 -6.75
CA PHE A 74 -0.22 7.24 -6.68
C PHE A 74 0.21 6.51 -7.96
N PHE A 75 -0.69 5.73 -8.58
CA PHE A 75 -0.37 5.00 -9.80
C PHE A 75 -0.02 5.96 -10.95
N ALA A 76 -0.83 7.00 -11.16
CA ALA A 76 -0.54 8.00 -12.18
C ALA A 76 0.73 8.79 -11.86
N ALA A 77 0.93 9.16 -10.59
CA ALA A 77 2.10 9.90 -10.15
C ALA A 77 3.41 9.13 -10.35
N ILE A 78 3.47 7.86 -9.95
CA ILE A 78 4.71 7.08 -10.01
C ILE A 78 5.07 6.65 -11.43
N THR A 79 4.08 6.37 -12.27
CA THR A 79 4.31 5.99 -13.68
C THR A 79 4.72 7.16 -14.57
N ALA A 80 4.39 8.40 -14.16
CA ALA A 80 4.83 9.62 -14.83
C ALA A 80 6.30 9.97 -14.58
N LEU A 81 6.97 9.32 -13.61
CA LEU A 81 8.36 9.62 -13.27
C LEU A 81 9.33 9.02 -14.30
N PRO A 82 10.39 9.76 -14.67
CA PRO A 82 11.21 9.46 -15.84
C PRO A 82 12.22 8.33 -15.62
N ASP A 83 12.60 8.05 -14.37
CA ASP A 83 13.68 7.13 -14.03
C ASP A 83 13.41 6.33 -12.74
N TRP A 84 14.22 5.29 -12.54
CA TRP A 84 14.10 4.39 -11.40
C TRP A 84 14.41 5.05 -10.04
N PRO A 85 15.43 5.91 -9.89
CA PRO A 85 15.66 6.64 -8.63
C PRO A 85 14.45 7.47 -8.19
N ALA A 86 13.85 8.25 -9.09
CA ALA A 86 12.66 9.04 -8.76
C ALA A 86 11.47 8.15 -8.39
N ARG A 87 11.25 7.05 -9.12
CA ARG A 87 10.20 6.08 -8.81
C ARG A 87 10.39 5.44 -7.44
N LEU A 88 11.61 5.07 -7.07
CA LEU A 88 11.90 4.50 -5.75
C LEU A 88 11.75 5.51 -4.62
N ASP A 89 12.17 6.77 -4.81
CA ASP A 89 11.92 7.82 -3.83
C ASP A 89 10.41 7.99 -3.56
N LEU A 90 9.61 8.04 -4.63
CA LEU A 90 8.16 8.14 -4.48
C LEU A 90 7.57 6.87 -3.85
N LEU A 91 8.07 5.68 -4.19
CA LEU A 91 7.66 4.42 -3.56
C LEU A 91 7.93 4.43 -2.05
N VAL A 92 9.13 4.83 -1.63
CA VAL A 92 9.50 4.96 -0.20
C VAL A 92 8.52 5.90 0.52
N ARG A 93 8.26 7.07 -0.06
CA ARG A 93 7.31 8.05 0.51
C ARG A 93 5.88 7.50 0.58
N GLY A 94 5.44 6.77 -0.45
CA GLY A 94 4.14 6.11 -0.48
C GLY A 94 3.99 5.05 0.62
N GLN A 95 4.96 4.14 0.74
CA GLN A 95 5.00 3.10 1.78
C GLN A 95 5.00 3.71 3.19
N ALA A 96 5.83 4.74 3.42
CA ALA A 96 5.90 5.42 4.70
C ALA A 96 4.61 6.18 5.04
N TRP A 97 3.94 6.75 4.04
CA TRP A 97 2.65 7.40 4.22
C TRP A 97 1.57 6.41 4.66
N VAL A 98 1.47 5.25 4.00
CA VAL A 98 0.50 4.20 4.37
C VAL A 98 0.77 3.71 5.79
N ALA A 99 2.03 3.39 6.12
CA ALA A 99 2.41 2.96 7.45
C ALA A 99 1.99 3.98 8.52
N ARG A 100 2.26 5.27 8.32
CA ARG A 100 1.85 6.32 9.24
C ARG A 100 0.33 6.41 9.39
N ARG A 101 -0.43 6.34 8.29
CA ARG A 101 -1.90 6.39 8.33
C ARG A 101 -2.50 5.21 9.09
N LEU A 102 -1.94 4.02 8.93
CA LEU A 102 -2.34 2.85 9.70
C LEU A 102 -2.05 3.03 11.18
N ALA A 103 -0.86 3.49 11.55
CA ALA A 103 -0.50 3.76 12.94
C ALA A 103 -1.46 4.76 13.61
N GLU A 104 -1.74 5.89 12.94
CA GLU A 104 -2.72 6.90 13.38
C GLU A 104 -4.12 6.27 13.60
N ARG A 105 -4.58 5.42 12.69
CA ARG A 105 -5.93 4.83 12.79
C ARG A 105 -6.03 3.74 13.85
N LEU A 106 -4.98 2.93 14.02
CA LEU A 106 -4.98 1.75 14.90
C LEU A 106 -5.36 2.06 16.34
N GLU A 107 -5.02 3.24 16.85
CA GLU A 107 -5.37 3.67 18.21
C GLU A 107 -6.89 3.73 18.45
N HIS A 108 -7.65 4.01 17.39
CA HIS A 108 -9.09 4.25 17.45
C HIS A 108 -9.96 3.07 17.00
N ILE A 109 -9.34 1.94 16.64
CA ILE A 109 -10.09 0.72 16.24
C ILE A 109 -10.41 -0.11 17.48
N ALA A 110 -11.71 -0.34 17.69
CA ALA A 110 -12.24 -1.18 18.75
C ALA A 110 -12.31 -2.68 18.38
N ASP A 111 -12.57 -2.99 17.10
CA ASP A 111 -12.61 -4.37 16.60
C ASP A 111 -11.20 -5.01 16.66
N PRO A 112 -10.99 -6.03 17.53
CA PRO A 112 -9.66 -6.60 17.75
C PRO A 112 -9.10 -7.34 16.53
N ASP A 113 -9.96 -7.98 15.73
CA ASP A 113 -9.54 -8.78 14.57
C ASP A 113 -9.11 -7.86 13.42
N LEU A 114 -9.88 -6.79 13.19
CA LEU A 114 -9.48 -5.74 12.26
C LEU A 114 -8.18 -5.06 12.70
N LYS A 115 -8.08 -4.74 14.00
CA LYS A 115 -6.88 -4.11 14.56
C LYS A 115 -5.63 -4.99 14.39
N ALA A 116 -5.75 -6.31 14.59
CA ALA A 116 -4.66 -7.24 14.36
C ALA A 116 -4.26 -7.30 12.87
N SER A 117 -5.25 -7.37 11.98
CA SER A 117 -5.04 -7.39 10.53
C SER A 117 -4.30 -6.14 10.03
N LEU A 118 -4.72 -4.95 10.48
CA LEU A 118 -4.09 -3.69 10.09
C LEU A 118 -2.74 -3.45 10.76
N ARG A 119 -2.47 -4.04 11.92
CA ARG A 119 -1.12 -4.04 12.54
C ARG A 119 -0.12 -4.83 11.74
N GLU A 120 -0.54 -5.98 11.20
CA GLU A 120 0.29 -6.78 10.31
C GLU A 120 0.61 -6.01 9.03
N MET A 121 -0.41 -5.39 8.41
CA MET A 121 -0.23 -4.48 7.28
C MET A 121 0.76 -3.35 7.57
N HIS A 122 0.60 -2.68 8.71
CA HIS A 122 1.52 -1.63 9.14
C HIS A 122 2.96 -2.11 9.25
N ALA A 123 3.18 -3.28 9.88
CA ALA A 123 4.51 -3.85 10.04
C ALA A 123 5.16 -4.19 8.68
N THR A 124 4.39 -4.75 7.75
CA THR A 124 4.88 -5.05 6.39
C THR A 124 5.24 -3.78 5.63
N HIS A 125 4.47 -2.69 5.72
CA HIS A 125 4.88 -1.44 5.08
C HIS A 125 6.18 -0.86 5.67
N LEU A 126 6.44 -1.01 6.97
CA LEU A 126 7.73 -0.59 7.55
C LEU A 126 8.91 -1.41 6.99
N VAL A 127 8.71 -2.71 6.76
CA VAL A 127 9.70 -3.56 6.07
C VAL A 127 9.88 -3.11 4.62
N ASN A 128 8.79 -2.84 3.91
CA ASN A 128 8.82 -2.38 2.53
C ASN A 128 9.49 -1.00 2.37
N VAL A 129 9.31 -0.08 3.33
CA VAL A 129 10.06 1.19 3.40
C VAL A 129 11.55 0.90 3.46
N THR A 130 11.98 0.01 4.36
CA THR A 130 13.40 -0.31 4.55
C THR A 130 13.99 -0.95 3.31
N GLU A 131 13.27 -1.87 2.67
CA GLU A 131 13.72 -2.51 1.43
C GLU A 131 13.77 -1.52 0.26
N ALA A 132 12.75 -0.68 0.09
CA ALA A 132 12.74 0.34 -0.95
C ALA A 132 13.85 1.38 -0.77
N GLN A 133 14.17 1.77 0.46
CA GLN A 133 15.32 2.63 0.78
C GLN A 133 16.64 1.96 0.44
N ARG A 134 16.79 0.67 0.79
CA ARG A 134 17.98 -0.12 0.45
C ARG A 134 18.17 -0.18 -1.07
N LEU A 135 17.10 -0.42 -1.82
CA LEU A 135 17.12 -0.44 -3.29
C LEU A 135 17.47 0.92 -3.87
N ALA A 136 16.92 2.01 -3.32
CA ALA A 136 17.22 3.37 -3.77
C ALA A 136 18.72 3.69 -3.64
N LEU A 137 19.37 3.24 -2.56
CA LEU A 137 20.81 3.39 -2.36
C LEU A 137 21.65 2.50 -3.29
N GLU A 138 21.15 1.33 -3.70
CA GLU A 138 21.88 0.40 -4.56
C GLU A 138 21.88 0.83 -6.03
N ILE A 139 20.89 1.64 -6.45
CA ILE A 139 20.75 2.10 -7.83
C ILE A 139 21.10 3.58 -8.06
N ALA A 140 21.42 4.31 -6.98
CA ALA A 140 21.85 5.72 -7.02
C ALA A 140 23.34 5.83 -7.37
#